data_AF-I2Q8S7-F1
#
_entry.id   AF-I2Q8S7-F1
#
_cell.length_a   1.000
_cell.length_b   1.000
_cell.length_c   1.000
_cell.angle_alpha   90.00
_cell.angle_beta   90.00
_cell.angle_gamma   90.00
#
_symmetry.space_group_name_H-M   'P 1'
#
loop_
_entity.id
_entity.type
_entity.pdbx_description
1 polymer ?
#
loop_
_entity_poly.entity_id
_entity_poly.type
_entity_poly.pdbx_seq_one_letter_code
_entity_poly.pdbx_strand_id
1 'polypeptide(L)'
;MPVRARKNRRKQAAGLEEWRSVFECQFDFDRDLEGAGIILDAYDRPDLEVARAAWQRLGAEFMRTLPPRHPTLGPPWALTTFGPP
;
A
#
# COMPACT_ATOMS: atom_id res chain seq x y z
N MET A 1 -0.37 18.94 20.72
CA MET A 1 -0.34 18.38 19.34
C MET A 1 -1.76 17.98 18.98
N PRO A 2 -2.38 18.48 17.89
CA PRO A 2 -3.74 18.10 17.55
C PRO A 2 -3.73 16.71 16.92
N VAL A 3 -4.34 15.74 17.61
CA VAL A 3 -4.57 14.41 17.06
C VAL A 3 -5.68 14.56 16.01
N ARG A 4 -5.33 14.44 14.73
CA ARG A 4 -6.29 14.57 13.61
C ARG A 4 -7.45 13.61 13.84
N ALA A 5 -8.67 14.14 13.79
CA ALA A 5 -9.90 13.39 14.03
C ALA A 5 -9.94 12.14 13.15
N ARG A 6 -10.23 10.98 13.75
CA ARG A 6 -10.50 9.73 13.05
C ARG A 6 -11.70 9.96 12.13
N LYS A 7 -11.41 10.25 10.86
CA LYS A 7 -12.41 10.30 9.79
C LYS A 7 -13.17 8.98 9.86
N ASN A 8 -14.50 9.02 9.84
CA ASN A 8 -15.36 7.83 9.75
C ASN A 8 -15.04 7.09 8.44
N ARG A 9 -13.96 6.30 8.45
CA ARG A 9 -13.40 5.57 7.31
C ARG A 9 -14.06 4.19 7.15
N ARG A 10 -15.26 4.01 7.73
CA ARG A 10 -16.06 2.81 7.51
C ARG A 10 -16.52 2.81 6.04
N LYS A 11 -15.87 1.96 5.23
CA LYS A 11 -16.26 1.50 3.89
C LYS A 11 -15.78 2.29 2.66
N GLN A 12 -14.76 3.14 2.74
CA GLN A 12 -14.07 3.54 1.51
C GLN A 12 -12.95 2.54 1.22
N ALA A 13 -12.97 1.95 0.03
CA ALA A 13 -11.88 1.10 -0.43
C ALA A 13 -10.57 1.90 -0.37
N ALA A 14 -9.53 1.31 0.23
CA ALA A 14 -8.21 1.93 0.32
C ALA A 14 -7.72 2.37 -1.07
N GLY A 15 -7.36 3.64 -1.19
CA GLY A 15 -6.86 4.22 -2.42
C GLY A 15 -5.37 3.96 -2.62
N LEU A 16 -4.81 4.51 -3.71
CA LEU A 16 -3.39 4.37 -4.02
C LEU A 16 -2.48 4.90 -2.91
N GLU A 17 -2.88 5.98 -2.23
CA GLU A 17 -2.06 6.56 -1.16
C GLU A 17 -1.89 5.61 0.02
N GLU A 18 -2.97 4.96 0.46
CA GLU A 18 -2.91 3.95 1.52
C GLU A 18 -2.11 2.70 1.13
N TRP A 19 -2.18 2.29 -0.14
CA TRP A 19 -1.43 1.13 -0.63
C TRP A 19 0.03 1.42 -0.96
N ARG A 20 0.44 2.69 -0.99
CA ARG A 20 1.76 3.12 -1.47
C ARG A 20 2.91 2.48 -0.69
N SER A 21 2.83 2.52 0.64
CA SER A 21 3.85 1.97 1.54
C SER A 21 3.98 0.46 1.38
N VAL A 22 2.86 -0.23 1.22
CA VAL A 22 2.83 -1.67 0.97
C VAL A 22 3.41 -2.01 -0.40
N PHE A 23 3.07 -1.28 -1.46
CA PHE A 23 3.64 -1.56 -2.78
C PHE A 23 5.15 -1.32 -2.83
N GLU A 24 5.63 -0.34 -2.06
CA GLU A 24 7.05 -0.05 -1.99
C GLU A 24 7.83 -1.09 -1.18
N CYS A 25 7.35 -1.45 0.01
CA CYS A 25 8.15 -2.15 1.01
C CYS A 25 7.44 -3.34 1.68
N GLN A 26 6.22 -3.74 1.27
CA GLN A 26 5.35 -4.75 1.90
C GLN A 26 4.59 -4.29 3.16
N PHE A 27 5.07 -3.25 3.84
CA PHE A 27 4.55 -2.84 5.16
C PHE A 27 3.63 -1.63 5.08
N ASP A 28 2.57 -1.64 5.90
CA ASP A 28 1.69 -0.50 6.13
C ASP A 28 2.08 0.22 7.43
N PHE A 29 3.12 1.05 7.36
CA PHE A 29 3.68 1.75 8.53
C PHE A 29 2.67 2.65 9.25
N ASP A 30 1.72 3.22 8.51
CA ASP A 30 0.73 4.16 9.03
C ASP A 30 -0.57 3.46 9.48
N ARG A 31 -0.67 2.13 9.27
CA ARG A 31 -1.89 1.33 9.52
C ARG A 31 -3.13 1.92 8.84
N ASP A 32 -2.92 2.59 7.71
CA ASP A 32 -3.98 3.24 6.94
C ASP A 32 -4.94 2.19 6.33
N LEU A 33 -4.43 1.00 6.01
CA LEU A 33 -5.20 -0.13 5.48
C LEU A 33 -6.13 -0.73 6.53
N GLU A 34 -5.70 -0.82 7.79
CA GLU A 34 -6.57 -1.26 8.90
C GLU A 34 -7.78 -0.33 9.04
N GLY A 35 -7.55 0.98 8.92
CA GLY A 35 -8.62 1.98 8.90
C GLY A 35 -9.59 1.84 7.72
N ALA A 36 -9.15 1.26 6.59
CA ALA A 36 -9.98 0.97 5.43
C ALA A 36 -10.69 -0.40 5.50
N GLY A 37 -10.48 -1.16 6.58
CA GLY A 37 -11.08 -2.48 6.79
C GLY A 37 -10.29 -3.64 6.19
N ILE A 38 -9.02 -3.43 5.86
CA ILE A 38 -8.11 -4.50 5.43
C ILE A 38 -7.43 -5.08 6.66
N ILE A 39 -7.40 -6.41 6.73
CA ILE A 39 -6.77 -7.13 7.84
C ILE A 39 -5.26 -7.15 7.61
N LEU A 40 -4.50 -6.72 8.61
CA LEU A 40 -3.05 -6.79 8.66
C LEU A 40 -2.60 -7.90 9.62
N ASP A 41 -1.42 -8.47 9.38
CA ASP A 41 -0.79 -9.41 10.29
C ASP A 41 -0.13 -8.71 11.49
N ALA A 42 0.49 -9.49 12.38
CA ALA A 42 1.21 -8.96 13.55
C ALA A 42 2.43 -8.07 13.20
N TYR A 43 2.81 -8.01 11.94
CA TYR A 43 3.93 -7.22 11.41
C TYR A 43 3.44 -6.09 10.50
N ASP A 44 2.15 -5.72 10.56
CA ASP A 44 1.57 -4.64 9.78
C ASP A 44 1.64 -4.88 8.26
N ARG A 45 1.58 -6.15 7.84
CA ARG A 45 1.55 -6.55 6.43
C ARG A 45 0.14 -7.02 6.05
N PRO A 46 -0.42 -6.57 4.93
CA PRO A 46 -1.66 -7.14 4.43
C PRO A 46 -1.42 -8.55 3.90
N ASP A 47 -2.50 -9.31 3.84
CA ASP A 47 -2.50 -10.61 3.18
C ASP A 47 -2.01 -10.49 1.71
N LEU A 48 -1.23 -11.49 1.26
CA LEU A 48 -0.61 -11.47 -0.06
C LEU A 48 -1.64 -11.47 -1.19
N GLU A 49 -2.77 -12.16 -1.04
CA GLU A 49 -3.81 -12.19 -2.06
C GLU A 49 -4.50 -10.83 -2.16
N VAL A 50 -4.75 -10.17 -1.02
CA VAL A 50 -5.33 -8.84 -0.97
C VAL A 50 -4.37 -7.81 -1.58
N ALA A 51 -3.08 -7.89 -1.23
CA ALA A 51 -2.04 -7.04 -1.79
C ALA A 51 -1.91 -7.23 -3.31
N ARG A 52 -1.97 -8.48 -3.80
CA ARG A 52 -1.94 -8.79 -5.23
C ARG A 52 -3.16 -8.23 -5.96
N ALA A 53 -4.36 -8.38 -5.39
CA ALA A 53 -5.59 -7.84 -5.98
C ALA A 53 -5.57 -6.31 -6.02
N ALA A 54 -5.00 -5.65 -5.00
CA ALA A 54 -4.78 -4.22 -5.01
C ALA A 54 -3.74 -3.81 -6.06
N TRP A 55 -2.64 -4.56 -6.19
CA TRP A 55 -1.59 -4.33 -7.18
C TRP A 55 -2.11 -4.41 -8.61
N GLN A 56 -2.98 -5.37 -8.94
CA GLN A 56 -3.60 -5.45 -10.27
C GLN A 56 -4.51 -4.25 -10.59
N ARG A 57 -5.08 -3.60 -9.57
CA ARG A 57 -5.99 -2.46 -9.76
C ARG A 57 -5.26 -1.11 -9.78
N LEU A 58 -4.29 -0.95 -8.90
CA LEU A 58 -3.64 0.33 -8.59
C LEU A 58 -2.17 0.36 -8.99
N GLY A 59 -1.54 -0.78 -9.30
CA GLY A 59 -0.11 -0.87 -9.56
C GLY A 59 0.32 -0.10 -10.81
N ALA A 60 -0.51 -0.05 -11.85
CA ALA A 60 -0.23 0.77 -13.02
C ALA A 60 -0.21 2.27 -12.68
N GLU A 61 -1.12 2.73 -11.82
CA GLU A 61 -1.16 4.12 -11.35
C GLU A 61 0.01 4.44 -10.41
N PHE A 62 0.35 3.51 -9.51
CA PHE A 62 1.54 3.56 -8.67
C PHE A 62 2.81 3.74 -9.51
N MET A 63 3.01 2.91 -10.53
CA MET A 63 4.19 2.97 -11.41
C MET A 63 4.29 4.30 -12.17
N ARG A 64 3.15 4.91 -12.53
CA ARG A 64 3.10 6.22 -13.21
C ARG A 64 3.38 7.39 -12.28
N THR A 65 2.99 7.28 -11.01
CA THR A 65 3.19 8.32 -9.98
C THR A 65 4.47 8.12 -9.17
N LEU A 66 5.17 7.01 -9.40
CA LEU A 66 6.42 6.69 -8.74
C LEU A 66 7.47 7.75 -9.09
N PRO A 67 8.02 8.46 -8.11
CA PRO A 67 9.13 9.37 -8.38
C PRO A 67 10.35 8.59 -8.88
N PRO A 68 11.26 9.23 -9.61
CA PRO A 68 12.51 8.61 -10.03
C PRO A 68 13.26 8.09 -8.79
N ARG A 69 13.37 6.76 -8.70
CA ARG A 69 14.03 6.09 -7.57
C ARG A 69 15.54 6.24 -7.69
N HIS A 70 16.21 6.34 -6.55
CA HIS A 70 17.67 6.27 -6.52
C HIS A 70 18.11 4.88 -7.05
N PRO A 71 19.16 4.78 -7.89
CA PRO A 71 19.58 3.51 -8.50
C PRO A 71 19.94 2.41 -7.50
N THR A 72 20.21 2.75 -6.23
CA THR A 72 20.54 1.79 -5.17
C THR A 72 19.32 1.24 -4.43
N LEU A 73 18.13 1.85 -4.57
CA LEU A 73 16.92 1.45 -3.83
C LEU A 73 16.20 0.24 -4.44
N GLY A 74 16.64 -0.22 -5.62
CA GLY A 74 16.03 -1.34 -6.32
C GLY A 74 14.57 -1.10 -6.73
N PRO A 75 13.98 -2.07 -7.44
CA PRO A 75 12.55 -2.07 -7.75
C PRO A 75 11.68 -2.17 -6.48
N PRO A 76 10.47 -1.59 -6.50
CA PRO A 76 9.52 -1.70 -5.39
C PRO A 76 9.11 -3.16 -5.13
N TRP A 77 8.81 -3.48 -3.86
CA TRP A 77 8.49 -4.83 -3.41
C TRP A 77 7.34 -5.48 -4.20
N ALA A 78 6.29 -4.73 -4.53
CA ALA A 78 5.17 -5.28 -5.29
C ALA A 78 5.58 -5.69 -6.71
N LEU A 79 6.50 -4.93 -7.34
CA LEU A 79 7.02 -5.27 -8.67
C LEU A 79 7.92 -6.52 -8.62
N THR A 80 8.72 -6.69 -7.57
CA THR A 80 9.57 -7.89 -7.41
C THR A 80 8.78 -9.12 -7.03
N THR A 81 7.72 -8.96 -6.23
CA THR A 81 6.94 -10.06 -5.67
C THR A 81 5.83 -10.52 -6.60
N PHE A 82 5.09 -9.58 -7.20
CA PHE A 82 3.94 -9.89 -8.06
C PHE A 82 4.25 -9.75 -9.55
N GLY A 83 5.35 -9.08 -9.91
CA GLY A 83 5.67 -8.74 -11.28
C GLY A 83 4.97 -7.45 -11.75
N PRO A 84 5.06 -7.14 -13.06
CA PRO A 84 4.35 -6.00 -13.64
C PRO A 84 2.82 -6.15 -13.42
N PRO A 85 2.13 -5.06 -13.04
CA PRO A 85 0.69 -5.05 -12.77
C PRO A 85 -0.15 -5.29 -14.02
#